data_AF-A0A6J5GGD9-F1
#
_entry.id   AF-A0A6J5GGD9-F1
#
_cell.length_a   1.000
_cell.length_b   1.000
_cell.length_c   1.000
_cell.angle_alpha   90.00
_cell.angle_beta   90.00
_cell.angle_gamma   90.00
#
_symmetry.space_group_name_H-M   'P 1'
#
loop_
_entity.id
_entity.type
_entity.pdbx_description
1 polymer ?
#
loop_
_entity_poly.entity_id
_entity_poly.type
_entity_poly.pdbx_seq_one_letter_code
_entity_poly.pdbx_strand_id
1 'polypeptide(L)'
;MNSRRSALRRLNRFRRFTAWLAPLLTTEPVIEAVGASSSGEEEFCLFNADGQLYVTVGSDHTDRALETHDVALSKQVCAKPLSGDRWRFDEVEDHWNQLVLRSFATTDGIERLYQEGSVAELLHPRELLSRLEVPFDHGNFLFGGTCPSRAP
;
A
#
# COMPACT_ATOMS: atom_id res chain seq x y z
N MET A 1 18.63 -11.70 44.74
CA MET A 1 18.18 -10.35 45.15
C MET A 1 18.48 -9.37 44.02
N ASN A 2 17.43 -8.86 43.37
CA ASN A 2 17.22 -7.50 42.82
C ASN A 2 18.43 -6.57 42.60
N SER A 3 18.51 -5.68 41.61
CA SER A 3 17.63 -5.33 40.47
C SER A 3 18.28 -4.17 39.69
N ARG A 4 17.80 -3.94 38.45
CA ARG A 4 17.78 -2.67 37.67
C ARG A 4 19.14 -2.25 37.06
N ARG A 5 19.25 -1.87 35.77
CA ARG A 5 18.30 -1.08 34.96
C ARG A 5 18.27 -1.54 33.49
N SER A 6 17.06 -1.77 33.03
CA SER A 6 16.62 -1.62 31.64
C SER A 6 16.86 -0.22 31.11
N ALA A 7 17.20 -0.10 29.82
CA ALA A 7 16.52 0.80 28.87
C ALA A 7 17.33 0.90 27.57
N LEU A 8 17.09 0.00 26.61
CA LEU A 8 17.30 0.30 25.19
C LEU A 8 16.53 -0.72 24.33
N ARG A 9 15.20 -0.68 24.43
CA ARG A 9 14.35 -1.11 23.32
C ARG A 9 13.95 0.16 22.59
N ARG A 10 14.76 0.59 21.61
CA ARG A 10 14.28 1.48 20.55
C ARG A 10 13.22 0.68 19.79
N LEU A 11 11.97 0.97 20.09
CA LEU A 11 10.83 0.46 19.34
C LEU A 11 10.80 1.22 18.01
N ASN A 12 11.69 0.85 17.10
CA ASN A 12 11.64 1.30 15.72
C ASN A 12 10.42 0.62 15.06
N ARG A 13 9.23 1.21 15.24
CA ARG A 13 8.09 0.95 14.34
C ARG A 13 8.42 1.60 13.00
N PHE A 14 9.33 1.01 12.25
CA PHE A 14 9.41 1.28 10.82
C PHE A 14 8.12 0.71 10.22
N ARG A 15 7.23 1.59 9.74
CA ARG A 15 6.27 1.21 8.70
C ARG A 15 7.13 0.73 7.53
N ARG A 16 7.07 -0.56 7.22
CA ARG A 16 7.76 -1.12 6.05
C ARG A 16 7.12 -0.45 4.83
N PHE A 17 7.90 0.30 4.07
CA PHE A 17 7.52 0.66 2.71
C PHE A 17 7.91 -0.51 1.82
N THR A 18 6.97 -1.05 1.06
CA THR A 18 7.24 -2.24 0.27
C THR A 18 7.44 -1.83 -1.18
N ALA A 19 8.70 -1.91 -1.62
CA ALA A 19 9.02 -1.87 -3.03
C ALA A 19 8.68 -3.25 -3.62
N TRP A 20 7.77 -3.27 -4.61
CA TRP A 20 7.41 -4.51 -5.31
C TRP A 20 8.23 -4.68 -6.58
N LEU A 21 8.56 -5.92 -6.89
CA LEU A 21 9.13 -6.28 -8.18
C LEU A 21 8.04 -6.08 -9.24
N ALA A 22 8.40 -5.44 -10.36
CA ALA A 22 7.56 -5.28 -11.55
C ALA A 22 6.68 -6.50 -11.94
N PRO A 23 7.13 -7.78 -11.85
CA PRO A 23 6.31 -8.94 -12.22
C PRO A 23 4.99 -9.14 -11.46
N LEU A 24 4.77 -8.50 -10.31
CA LEU A 24 3.50 -8.62 -9.59
C LEU A 24 2.51 -7.50 -9.95
N LEU A 25 2.98 -6.40 -10.53
CA LEU A 25 2.12 -5.29 -10.92
C LEU A 25 1.31 -5.67 -12.16
N THR A 26 0.01 -5.39 -12.12
CA THR A 26 -0.88 -5.62 -13.26
C THR A 26 -1.94 -4.54 -13.35
N THR A 27 -2.41 -4.24 -14.56
CA THR A 27 -3.60 -3.39 -14.78
C THR A 27 -4.80 -4.22 -15.22
N GLU A 28 -4.71 -5.55 -15.15
CA GLU A 28 -5.81 -6.44 -15.46
C GLU A 28 -6.96 -6.23 -14.47
N PRO A 29 -8.23 -6.21 -14.93
CA PRO A 29 -9.39 -5.97 -14.08
C PRO A 29 -9.71 -7.16 -13.16
N VAL A 30 -9.13 -8.33 -13.43
CA VAL A 30 -9.32 -9.56 -12.67
C VAL A 30 -7.96 -10.19 -12.41
N ILE A 31 -7.74 -10.60 -11.16
CA ILE A 31 -6.56 -11.36 -10.75
C ILE A 31 -6.97 -12.74 -10.25
N GLU A 32 -6.07 -13.71 -10.40
CA GLU A 32 -6.23 -15.02 -9.78
C GLU A 32 -5.61 -15.02 -8.38
N ALA A 33 -6.28 -15.67 -7.44
CA ALA A 33 -5.78 -15.91 -6.10
C ALA A 33 -5.55 -17.41 -5.89
N VAL A 34 -4.52 -17.76 -5.13
CA VAL A 34 -4.20 -19.16 -4.79
C VAL A 34 -5.36 -19.86 -4.07
N GLY A 35 -6.15 -19.10 -3.30
CA GLY A 35 -7.35 -19.58 -2.63
C GLY A 35 -8.26 -18.46 -2.16
N ALA A 36 -9.28 -18.83 -1.39
CA ALA A 36 -10.31 -17.92 -0.91
C ALA A 36 -9.86 -16.96 0.22
N SER A 37 -8.66 -17.19 0.77
CA SER A 37 -8.14 -16.42 1.91
C SER A 37 -7.41 -15.13 1.51
N SER A 38 -7.50 -14.71 0.25
CA SER A 38 -6.90 -13.45 -0.19
C SER A 38 -7.84 -12.26 0.02
N SER A 39 -7.27 -11.08 0.24
CA SER A 39 -8.02 -9.83 0.31
C SER A 39 -7.22 -8.66 -0.22
N GLY A 40 -7.91 -7.66 -0.76
CA GLY A 40 -7.29 -6.41 -1.18
C GLY A 40 -6.87 -5.52 0.00
N GLU A 41 -5.89 -4.67 -0.25
CA GLU A 41 -5.53 -3.55 0.63
C GLU A 41 -5.35 -2.34 -0.27
N GLU A 42 -6.37 -1.50 -0.38
CA GLU A 42 -6.33 -0.29 -1.21
C GLU A 42 -5.31 0.70 -0.66
N GLU A 43 -4.40 1.15 -1.52
CA GLU A 43 -3.33 2.09 -1.22
C GLU A 43 -3.18 3.12 -2.33
N PHE A 44 -2.73 4.32 -1.98
CA PHE A 44 -2.12 5.18 -3.01
C PHE A 44 -0.76 4.60 -3.38
N CYS A 45 -0.39 4.76 -4.64
CA CYS A 45 0.89 4.32 -5.15
C CYS A 45 1.61 5.47 -5.86
N LEU A 46 2.92 5.50 -5.71
CA LEU A 46 3.81 6.42 -6.41
C LEU A 46 4.62 5.68 -7.45
N PHE A 47 4.86 6.32 -8.58
CA PHE A 47 5.82 5.82 -9.56
C PHE A 47 6.45 6.95 -10.35
N ASN A 48 7.65 6.70 -10.85
CA ASN A 48 8.38 7.63 -11.68
C ASN A 48 8.37 7.14 -13.12
N ALA A 49 7.92 8.00 -14.04
CA ALA A 49 8.06 7.80 -15.47
C ALA A 49 8.80 9.00 -16.06
N ASP A 50 9.96 8.77 -16.68
CA ASP A 50 10.82 9.78 -17.31
C ASP A 50 11.12 11.01 -16.44
N GLY A 51 11.37 10.79 -15.14
CA GLY A 51 11.68 11.85 -14.18
C GLY A 51 10.46 12.59 -13.63
N GLN A 52 9.26 12.26 -14.11
CA GLN A 52 8.00 12.78 -13.60
C GLN A 52 7.41 11.81 -12.56
N LEU A 53 7.09 12.35 -11.39
CA LEU A 53 6.40 11.62 -10.33
C LEU A 53 4.89 11.59 -10.61
N TYR A 54 4.31 10.40 -10.52
CA TYR A 54 2.88 10.15 -10.64
C TYR A 54 2.33 9.51 -9.38
N VAL A 55 1.03 9.70 -9.19
CA VAL A 55 0.23 8.97 -8.21
C VAL A 55 -0.86 8.17 -8.93
N THR A 56 -1.14 6.98 -8.43
CA THR A 56 -2.28 6.14 -8.80
C THR A 56 -2.81 5.44 -7.54
N VAL A 57 -3.76 4.54 -7.72
CA VAL A 57 -4.25 3.65 -6.65
C VAL A 57 -4.02 2.21 -7.04
N GLY A 58 -3.84 1.35 -6.05
CA GLY A 58 -3.61 -0.06 -6.26
C GLY A 58 -3.87 -0.88 -5.00
N SER A 59 -4.01 -2.19 -5.19
CA SER A 59 -4.20 -3.12 -4.07
C SER A 59 -2.88 -3.77 -3.69
N ASP A 60 -2.42 -3.58 -2.45
CA ASP A 60 -1.35 -4.38 -1.83
C ASP A 60 -1.90 -5.74 -1.38
N HIS A 61 -2.54 -6.43 -2.33
CA HIS A 61 -3.33 -7.65 -2.12
C HIS A 61 -2.53 -8.70 -1.36
N THR A 62 -3.14 -9.37 -0.40
CA THR A 62 -2.43 -10.29 0.49
C THR A 62 -3.21 -11.57 0.72
N ASP A 63 -2.52 -12.69 0.88
CA ASP A 63 -3.08 -13.93 1.37
C ASP A 63 -3.13 -13.91 2.91
N ARG A 64 -4.33 -13.76 3.48
CA ARG A 64 -4.51 -13.63 4.93
C ARG A 64 -4.14 -14.88 5.69
N ALA A 65 -4.27 -16.06 5.09
CA ALA A 65 -3.85 -17.30 5.76
C ALA A 65 -2.33 -17.34 5.87
N LEU A 66 -1.62 -17.04 4.78
CA LEU A 66 -0.16 -17.01 4.75
C LEU A 66 0.40 -15.85 5.58
N GLU A 67 -0.30 -14.73 5.69
CA GLU A 67 0.13 -13.55 6.46
C GLU A 67 0.31 -13.87 7.95
N THR A 68 -0.50 -14.81 8.48
CA THR A 68 -0.35 -15.30 9.86
C THR A 68 0.99 -16.00 10.12
N HIS A 69 1.65 -16.45 9.05
CA HIS A 69 2.94 -17.13 9.10
C HIS A 69 4.09 -16.21 8.67
N ASP A 70 3.93 -15.53 7.54
CA ASP A 70 4.94 -14.63 6.98
C ASP A 70 4.30 -13.54 6.10
N VAL A 71 4.47 -12.29 6.53
CA VAL A 71 3.94 -11.10 5.84
C VAL A 71 4.57 -10.86 4.47
N ALA A 72 5.85 -11.21 4.28
CA ALA A 72 6.51 -11.01 3.00
C ALA A 72 6.03 -12.03 1.98
N LEU A 73 5.93 -13.30 2.39
CA LEU A 73 5.42 -14.36 1.52
C LEU A 73 3.95 -14.14 1.18
N SER A 74 3.11 -13.75 2.15
CA SER A 74 1.67 -13.53 1.92
C SER A 74 1.38 -12.48 0.85
N LYS A 75 2.26 -11.50 0.72
CA LYS A 75 2.13 -10.44 -0.27
C LYS A 75 2.82 -10.78 -1.60
N GLN A 76 3.86 -11.61 -1.61
CA GLN A 76 4.55 -12.06 -2.85
C GLN A 76 3.76 -13.10 -3.65
N VAL A 77 2.82 -13.82 -3.03
CA VAL A 77 1.96 -14.80 -3.72
C VAL A 77 0.74 -14.18 -4.40
N CYS A 78 0.55 -12.86 -4.28
CA CYS A 78 -0.59 -12.15 -4.84
C CYS A 78 -0.15 -11.14 -5.90
N ALA A 79 -0.88 -11.10 -7.01
CA ALA A 79 -0.80 -9.98 -7.96
C ALA A 79 -1.20 -8.67 -7.26
N LYS A 80 -0.68 -7.56 -7.79
CA LYS A 80 -0.87 -6.19 -7.30
C LYS A 80 -1.59 -5.40 -8.39
N PRO A 81 -2.93 -5.47 -8.45
CA PRO A 81 -3.69 -4.75 -9.44
C PRO A 81 -3.60 -3.24 -9.17
N LEU A 82 -3.38 -2.49 -10.23
CA LEU A 82 -3.25 -1.04 -10.26
C LEU A 82 -4.35 -0.43 -11.12
N SER A 83 -4.78 0.78 -10.77
CA SER A 83 -5.63 1.56 -11.66
C SER A 83 -4.87 1.95 -12.93
N GLY A 84 -5.58 1.97 -14.06
CA GLY A 84 -5.06 2.55 -15.30
C GLY A 84 -4.99 4.08 -15.26
N ASP A 85 -5.78 4.70 -14.38
CA ASP A 85 -5.81 6.14 -14.18
C ASP A 85 -4.66 6.57 -13.26
N ARG A 86 -4.09 7.74 -13.57
CA ARG A 86 -2.96 8.32 -12.85
C ARG A 86 -3.02 9.84 -12.91
N TRP A 87 -2.46 10.49 -11.91
CA TRP A 87 -2.27 11.94 -11.86
C TRP A 87 -0.79 12.27 -11.74
N ARG A 88 -0.36 13.40 -12.32
CA ARG A 88 0.97 13.92 -11.97
C ARG A 88 0.90 14.35 -10.51
N PHE A 89 1.95 14.06 -9.73
CA PHE A 89 1.88 14.33 -8.30
C PHE A 89 1.72 15.84 -7.99
N ASP A 90 2.31 16.72 -8.82
CA ASP A 90 2.18 18.17 -8.69
C ASP A 90 0.74 18.68 -8.92
N GLU A 91 -0.10 17.93 -9.64
CA GLU A 91 -1.51 18.28 -9.84
C GLU A 91 -2.35 18.07 -8.57
N VAL A 92 -1.92 17.16 -7.69
CA VAL A 92 -2.67 16.79 -6.47
C VAL A 92 -2.01 17.23 -5.17
N GLU A 93 -0.72 17.58 -5.21
CA GLU A 93 0.10 17.89 -4.03
C GLU A 93 -0.53 19.00 -3.17
N ASP A 94 -0.98 20.09 -3.79
CA ASP A 94 -1.56 21.25 -3.09
C ASP A 94 -2.84 20.93 -2.30
N HIS A 95 -3.55 19.87 -2.69
CA HIS A 95 -4.79 19.44 -2.04
C HIS A 95 -4.72 17.99 -1.54
N TRP A 96 -3.52 17.45 -1.32
CA TRP A 96 -3.31 16.06 -0.91
C TRP A 96 -4.19 15.66 0.28
N ASN A 97 -4.22 16.51 1.31
CA ASN A 97 -4.96 16.23 2.54
C ASN A 97 -6.50 16.22 2.39
N GLN A 98 -7.02 16.60 1.22
CA GLN A 98 -8.44 16.55 0.89
C GLN A 98 -8.83 15.25 0.19
N LEU A 99 -7.85 14.45 -0.25
CA LEU A 99 -8.09 13.20 -0.96
C LEU A 99 -8.55 12.11 0.01
N VAL A 100 -9.44 11.26 -0.50
CA VAL A 100 -10.01 10.12 0.23
C VAL A 100 -9.74 8.86 -0.57
N LEU A 101 -9.18 7.87 0.11
CA LEU A 101 -8.93 6.54 -0.42
C LEU A 101 -10.08 5.62 -0.03
N ARG A 102 -10.65 4.88 -0.98
CA ARG A 102 -11.84 4.04 -0.77
C ARG A 102 -11.80 2.77 -1.61
N SER A 103 -12.26 1.68 -1.01
CA SER A 103 -12.48 0.42 -1.72
C SER A 103 -13.78 -0.22 -1.29
N PHE A 104 -14.31 -1.07 -2.18
CA PHE A 104 -15.55 -1.80 -2.01
C PHE A 104 -15.28 -3.29 -2.16
N ALA A 105 -16.02 -4.11 -1.43
CA ALA A 105 -15.97 -5.56 -1.54
C ALA A 105 -17.38 -6.09 -1.74
N THR A 106 -17.53 -7.03 -2.67
CA THR A 106 -18.80 -7.70 -2.95
C THR A 106 -18.77 -9.10 -2.37
N THR A 107 -19.69 -9.38 -1.45
CA THR A 107 -19.86 -10.71 -0.85
C THR A 107 -21.34 -11.08 -0.93
N ASP A 108 -21.63 -12.28 -1.40
CA ASP A 108 -22.99 -12.77 -1.65
C ASP A 108 -23.82 -11.82 -2.54
N GLY A 109 -23.16 -11.19 -3.53
CA GLY A 109 -23.78 -10.23 -4.43
C GLY A 109 -24.07 -8.85 -3.83
N ILE A 110 -23.66 -8.60 -2.58
CA ILE A 110 -23.87 -7.33 -1.88
C ILE A 110 -22.53 -6.60 -1.80
N GLU A 111 -22.44 -5.47 -2.49
CA GLU A 111 -21.30 -4.56 -2.39
C GLU A 111 -21.38 -3.76 -1.08
N ARG A 112 -20.26 -3.70 -0.36
CA ARG A 112 -20.11 -2.91 0.86
C ARG A 112 -18.82 -2.12 0.82
N LEU A 113 -18.84 -0.96 1.46
CA LEU A 113 -17.64 -0.16 1.70
C LEU A 113 -16.66 -0.98 2.56
N TYR A 114 -15.51 -1.31 2.00
CA TYR A 114 -14.51 -2.17 2.61
C TYR A 114 -13.43 -1.36 3.33
N GLN A 115 -12.92 -0.31 2.68
CA GLN A 115 -11.96 0.63 3.26
C GLN A 115 -12.38 2.06 2.91
N GLU A 116 -12.21 2.97 3.85
CA GLU A 116 -12.35 4.42 3.62
C GLU A 116 -11.48 5.16 4.63
N GLY A 117 -10.64 6.06 4.13
CA GLY A 117 -9.84 6.94 4.97
C GLY A 117 -9.28 8.12 4.19
N SER A 118 -8.93 9.19 4.91
CA SER A 118 -8.21 10.30 4.30
C SER A 118 -6.74 9.94 4.13
N VAL A 119 -6.15 10.26 2.98
CA VAL A 119 -4.71 10.10 2.77
C VAL A 119 -3.88 11.02 3.67
N ALA A 120 -4.50 12.01 4.33
CA ALA A 120 -3.88 12.85 5.36
C ALA A 120 -3.47 12.05 6.61
N GLU A 121 -4.05 10.86 6.83
CA GLU A 121 -3.69 9.97 7.94
C GLU A 121 -2.43 9.13 7.61
N LEU A 122 -2.02 9.13 6.34
CA LEU A 122 -0.86 8.41 5.83
C LEU A 122 0.35 9.34 5.73
N LEU A 123 1.53 8.77 5.54
CA LEU A 123 2.72 9.58 5.32
C LEU A 123 2.62 10.27 3.96
N HIS A 124 2.88 11.58 3.95
CA HIS A 124 2.84 12.39 2.73
C HIS A 124 3.85 11.85 1.70
N PRO A 125 3.54 11.84 0.38
CA PRO A 125 4.45 11.31 -0.66
C PRO A 125 5.87 11.87 -0.61
N ARG A 126 6.03 13.18 -0.34
CA ARG A 126 7.36 13.79 -0.16
C ARG A 126 8.12 13.21 1.02
N GLU A 127 7.43 12.99 2.14
CA GLU A 127 8.04 12.40 3.32
C GLU A 127 8.40 10.92 3.08
N LEU A 128 7.50 10.18 2.42
CA LEU A 128 7.72 8.80 2.00
C LEU A 128 8.99 8.67 1.16
N LEU A 129 9.13 9.48 0.10
CA LEU A 129 10.29 9.48 -0.77
C LEU A 129 11.58 9.92 -0.04
N SER A 130 11.49 10.86 0.90
CA SER A 130 12.64 11.31 1.70
C SER A 130 13.25 10.22 2.60
N ARG A 131 12.49 9.13 2.86
CA ARG A 131 12.92 8.00 3.69
C ARG A 131 13.56 6.88 2.87
N LEU A 132 13.57 6.98 1.54
CA LEU A 132 14.26 6.02 0.69
C LEU A 132 15.76 6.24 0.75
N GLU A 133 16.52 5.15 0.87
CA GLU A 133 18.00 5.18 0.84
C GLU A 133 18.54 5.19 -0.60
N VAL A 134 17.66 4.98 -1.58
CA VAL A 134 17.98 4.93 -3.01
C VAL A 134 17.18 5.99 -3.77
N PRO A 135 17.69 6.52 -4.90
CA PRO A 135 16.92 7.38 -5.79
C PRO A 135 15.63 6.72 -6.26
N PHE A 136 14.58 7.52 -6.44
CA PHE A 136 13.29 7.07 -6.97
C PHE A 136 13.20 7.44 -8.46
N ASP A 137 13.82 6.61 -9.27
CA ASP A 137 14.05 6.83 -10.70
C ASP A 137 13.00 6.11 -11.57
N HIS A 138 13.08 6.35 -12.88
CA HIS A 138 12.20 5.74 -13.87
C HIS A 138 12.01 4.24 -13.66
N GLY A 139 10.74 3.81 -13.64
CA GLY A 139 10.37 2.41 -13.45
C GLY A 139 10.29 1.97 -11.99
N ASN A 140 10.63 2.83 -11.03
CA ASN A 140 10.36 2.55 -9.63
C ASN A 140 8.89 2.77 -9.29
N PHE A 141 8.37 1.89 -8.43
CA PHE A 141 7.00 1.87 -7.97
C PHE A 141 6.98 1.66 -6.46
N LEU A 142 6.12 2.39 -5.75
CA LEU A 142 6.06 2.36 -4.29
C LEU A 142 4.62 2.43 -3.81
N PHE A 143 4.28 1.50 -2.92
CA PHE A 143 3.02 1.49 -2.19
C PHE A 143 3.13 2.40 -0.95
N GLY A 144 2.16 3.31 -0.82
CA GLY A 144 2.19 4.42 0.15
C GLY A 144 1.62 4.10 1.53
N GLY A 145 1.02 2.92 1.68
CA GLY A 145 0.29 2.48 2.86
C GLY A 145 -1.22 2.55 2.66
N THR A 146 -1.90 1.67 3.40
CA THR A 146 -3.36 1.58 3.42
C THR A 146 -3.98 2.28 4.64
N CYS A 147 -5.24 2.70 4.49
CA CYS A 147 -6.09 3.08 5.63
C CYS A 147 -6.72 1.83 6.27
N PRO A 148 -7.05 1.85 7.58
CA PRO A 148 -7.68 0.71 8.24
C PRO A 148 -8.95 0.25 7.51
N SER A 149 -9.09 -1.06 7.34
CA SER A 149 -10.34 -1.62 6.84
C SER A 149 -11.47 -1.47 7.84
N ARG A 150 -12.68 -1.28 7.32
CA ARG A 150 -13.88 -1.39 8.13
C ARG A 150 -14.10 -2.87 8.39
N ALA A 151 -14.27 -3.24 9.66
CA ALA A 151 -14.65 -4.61 9.99
C ALA A 151 -15.96 -4.94 9.25
N PRO A 152 -16.10 -6.16 8.70
CA PRO A 152 -17.36 -6.60 8.11
C PRO A 152 -18.51 -6.59 9.10
#